data_AF-A0A9E3DSK9-F1
#
_entry.id   AF-A0A9E3DSK9-F1
#
_cell.length_a   1.000
_cell.length_b   1.000
_cell.length_c   1.000
_cell.angle_alpha   90.00
_cell.angle_beta   90.00
_cell.angle_gamma   90.00
#
_symmetry.space_group_name_H-M   'P 1'
#
loop_
_entity.id
_entity.type
_entity.pdbx_description
1 polymer ?
#
loop_
_entity_poly.entity_id
_entity_poly.type
_entity_poly.pdbx_seq_one_letter_code
_entity_poly.pdbx_strand_id
1 'polypeptide(L)'
;MRHSSGTSGDGLLAGSMVQFAAAPQPRGRILRYLAPAALAILLAAIVVVTVSSIGRSGRGSTPARAPRAAVHNVPPYWVVRAGDTYAQISEKTGLTIGQLEAFNPQANPQALQPGQRLNLWQHPPAPRPKPPGPMFWTVRSGDSLGLIADKTGINLATIEQLNPRLTSATLQPGERVRLRR
;
A
#
# COMPACT_ATOMS: atom_id res chain seq x y z
N MET A 1 22.73 52.85 -70.95
CA MET A 1 23.00 53.64 -69.74
C MET A 1 23.40 52.66 -68.64
N ARG A 2 24.69 52.72 -68.25
CA ARG A 2 25.32 52.10 -67.07
C ARG A 2 25.32 50.55 -67.04
N HIS A 3 26.44 49.95 -67.44
CA HIS A 3 27.57 49.48 -66.59
C HIS A 3 27.30 48.04 -66.11
N SER A 4 28.21 47.09 -66.14
CA SER A 4 29.59 47.00 -66.61
C SER A 4 30.04 45.56 -66.37
N SER A 5 30.91 45.06 -67.27
CA SER A 5 32.00 44.08 -67.05
C SER A 5 31.62 42.71 -66.47
N GLY A 6 31.83 41.60 -67.20
CA GLY A 6 33.14 41.12 -67.68
C GLY A 6 33.77 40.29 -66.55
N THR A 7 34.20 39.05 -66.69
CA THR A 7 35.16 38.43 -67.62
C THR A 7 35.12 36.92 -67.28
N SER A 8 34.86 35.99 -68.21
CA SER A 8 35.77 35.40 -69.21
C SER A 8 36.97 34.62 -68.66
N GLY A 9 37.07 33.36 -69.12
CA GLY A 9 38.26 32.49 -69.13
C GLY A 9 38.47 31.67 -67.85
N ASP A 10 38.82 30.38 -67.85
CA ASP A 10 39.32 29.50 -68.91
C ASP A 10 39.47 28.06 -68.32
N GLY A 11 39.62 27.03 -69.18
CA GLY A 11 40.17 25.69 -68.85
C GLY A 11 39.28 24.71 -68.04
N LEU A 12 38.55 23.73 -68.60
CA LEU A 12 39.01 22.47 -69.23
C LEU A 12 40.07 21.70 -68.42
N LEU A 13 39.65 20.61 -67.74
CA LEU A 13 40.09 19.21 -67.94
C LEU A 13 39.99 18.35 -66.65
N ALA A 14 39.19 17.28 -66.78
CA ALA A 14 39.35 15.90 -66.28
C ALA A 14 40.11 15.63 -64.96
N GLY A 15 39.49 14.86 -64.06
CA GLY A 15 40.23 14.15 -63.02
C GLY A 15 39.40 13.60 -61.88
N SER A 16 38.92 12.37 -62.07
CA SER A 16 38.56 11.37 -61.06
C SER A 16 39.13 11.54 -59.65
N MET A 17 38.25 11.26 -58.67
CA MET A 17 38.55 10.61 -57.38
C MET A 17 39.47 11.37 -56.40
N VAL A 18 38.90 11.88 -55.30
CA VAL A 18 39.08 11.35 -53.93
C VAL A 18 38.20 12.22 -53.01
N GLN A 19 37.31 11.54 -52.30
CA GLN A 19 36.37 12.10 -51.34
C GLN A 19 37.10 12.60 -50.08
N PHE A 20 37.20 13.92 -49.89
CA PHE A 20 37.42 14.54 -48.58
C PHE A 20 36.61 15.84 -48.51
N ALA A 21 35.49 15.80 -47.78
CA ALA A 21 34.79 16.99 -47.33
C ALA A 21 34.43 16.81 -45.86
N ALA A 22 35.01 17.67 -45.04
CA ALA A 22 34.73 17.82 -43.62
C ALA A 22 33.39 18.55 -43.41
N ALA A 23 32.59 18.03 -42.46
CA ALA A 23 31.55 18.61 -41.60
C ALA A 23 30.61 19.72 -42.15
N PRO A 24 29.29 19.60 -41.87
CA PRO A 24 28.82 20.13 -40.59
C PRO A 24 28.00 19.14 -39.75
N GLN A 25 28.22 19.22 -38.45
CA GLN A 25 27.66 18.37 -37.39
C GLN A 25 26.12 18.45 -37.30
N PRO A 26 25.41 17.31 -37.19
CA PRO A 26 24.01 17.28 -36.84
C PRO A 26 23.81 17.63 -35.35
N ARG A 27 23.02 18.67 -35.10
CA ARG A 27 22.56 19.09 -33.78
C ARG A 27 21.61 18.02 -33.21
N GLY A 28 21.93 17.45 -32.04
CA GLY A 28 20.92 16.72 -31.25
C GLY A 28 21.42 15.53 -30.44
N ARG A 29 22.38 15.79 -29.54
CA ARG A 29 22.69 15.08 -28.27
C ARG A 29 22.38 13.57 -28.19
N ILE A 30 23.46 12.81 -28.37
CA ILE A 30 23.60 11.42 -27.96
C ILE A 30 23.70 11.33 -26.43
N LEU A 31 22.92 10.40 -25.91
CA LEU A 31 23.03 9.64 -24.68
C LEU A 31 24.43 9.53 -24.03
N ARG A 32 24.44 9.65 -22.69
CA ARG A 32 25.18 8.84 -21.69
C ARG A 32 26.22 9.53 -20.79
N TYR A 33 25.98 9.25 -19.51
CA TYR A 33 26.91 9.06 -18.39
C TYR A 33 27.39 10.25 -17.55
N LEU A 34 27.00 10.11 -16.27
CA LEU A 34 27.84 10.26 -15.08
C LEU A 34 28.18 11.69 -14.65
N ALA A 35 27.67 12.01 -13.46
CA ALA A 35 27.92 13.23 -12.71
C ALA A 35 29.41 13.57 -12.57
N PRO A 36 29.69 14.87 -12.47
CA PRO A 36 30.56 15.36 -11.42
C PRO A 36 29.77 16.23 -10.45
N ALA A 37 29.92 15.88 -9.17
CA ALA A 37 29.41 16.58 -8.01
C ALA A 37 29.76 18.08 -8.03
N ALA A 38 28.78 18.92 -7.70
CA ALA A 38 29.05 20.26 -7.20
C ALA A 38 29.56 20.16 -5.75
N LEU A 39 30.88 20.04 -5.66
CA LEU A 39 31.79 20.27 -4.54
C LEU A 39 31.43 21.61 -3.83
N ALA A 40 30.97 21.66 -2.57
CA ALA A 40 31.65 21.48 -1.27
C ALA A 40 31.96 22.82 -0.57
N ILE A 41 32.38 22.72 0.71
CA ILE A 41 32.89 23.72 1.69
C ILE A 41 31.82 24.01 2.78
N LEU A 42 31.98 23.72 4.08
CA LEU A 42 33.14 23.41 4.95
C LEU A 42 32.57 22.88 6.30
N LEU A 43 33.17 21.98 7.09
CA LEU A 43 34.55 21.88 7.61
C LEU A 43 34.90 20.39 7.74
N ALA A 44 35.93 19.86 7.04
CA ALA A 44 37.36 19.91 7.37
C ALA A 44 37.64 19.41 8.82
N ALA A 45 38.31 18.28 9.06
CA ALA A 45 39.73 18.06 8.81
C ALA A 45 40.11 16.56 9.01
N ILE A 46 40.83 15.92 8.08
CA ILE A 46 42.28 15.53 8.16
C ILE A 46 42.48 14.34 9.14
N VAL A 47 42.95 13.14 8.77
CA VAL A 47 44.25 12.75 8.19
C VAL A 47 44.13 11.34 7.57
N VAL A 48 44.60 11.16 6.34
CA VAL A 48 44.99 9.85 5.80
C VAL A 48 46.34 9.48 6.41
N VAL A 49 46.38 8.50 7.32
CA VAL A 49 47.62 7.80 7.70
C VAL A 49 47.57 6.39 7.16
N THR A 50 48.47 6.11 6.23
CA THR A 50 48.82 4.80 5.72
C THR A 50 49.54 3.98 6.79
N VAL A 51 49.08 2.76 7.08
CA VAL A 51 49.92 1.56 7.27
C VAL A 51 49.03 0.32 7.39
N SER A 52 49.42 -0.71 6.67
CA SER A 52 48.87 -2.06 6.66
C SER A 52 48.85 -2.69 8.06
N SER A 53 47.74 -3.33 8.43
CA SER A 53 47.78 -4.48 9.32
C SER A 53 46.68 -5.47 8.96
N ILE A 54 47.13 -6.59 8.42
CA ILE A 54 46.40 -7.83 8.16
C ILE A 54 45.79 -8.36 9.46
N GLY A 55 44.52 -8.76 9.39
CA GLY A 55 44.00 -9.92 10.12
C GLY A 55 43.35 -9.65 11.47
N ARG A 56 42.01 -9.69 11.50
CA ARG A 56 41.27 -10.72 12.25
C ARG A 56 39.76 -10.67 11.96
N SER A 57 39.30 -11.74 11.31
CA SER A 57 38.18 -12.59 11.70
C SER A 57 37.14 -11.99 12.67
N GLY A 58 35.89 -11.99 12.20
CA GLY A 58 34.74 -12.26 13.05
C GLY A 58 34.36 -11.16 14.04
N ARG A 59 33.56 -10.20 13.58
CA ARG A 59 32.55 -9.61 14.44
C ARG A 59 31.24 -9.68 13.70
N GLY A 60 30.45 -10.68 14.09
CA GLY A 60 29.17 -10.98 13.50
C GLY A 60 28.33 -9.71 13.40
N SER A 61 27.73 -9.53 12.23
CA SER A 61 26.50 -8.78 12.08
C SER A 61 25.55 -9.33 13.13
N THR A 62 25.44 -8.66 14.28
CA THR A 62 24.27 -8.85 15.13
C THR A 62 23.08 -8.63 14.19
N PRO A 63 22.21 -9.62 13.94
CA PRO A 63 20.93 -9.30 13.32
C PRO A 63 20.34 -8.22 14.20
N ALA A 64 20.04 -7.06 13.60
CA ALA A 64 19.30 -6.01 14.28
C ALA A 64 18.08 -6.72 14.87
N ARG A 65 18.09 -6.89 16.20
CA ARG A 65 17.05 -7.57 16.91
C ARG A 65 15.78 -6.81 16.56
N ALA A 66 14.90 -7.45 15.78
CA ALA A 66 13.56 -6.92 15.54
C ALA A 66 13.04 -6.45 16.90
N PRO A 67 12.55 -5.19 17.01
CA PRO A 67 12.19 -4.61 18.29
C PRO A 67 11.29 -5.61 19.01
N ARG A 68 11.81 -6.11 20.13
CA ARG A 68 11.15 -7.12 20.96
C ARG A 68 9.90 -6.44 21.50
N ALA A 69 8.76 -6.73 20.87
CA ALA A 69 7.41 -6.44 21.32
C ALA A 69 7.30 -5.20 22.22
N ALA A 70 7.24 -4.01 21.60
CA ALA A 70 6.57 -2.90 22.25
C ALA A 70 5.19 -3.39 22.67
N VAL A 71 4.88 -3.24 23.96
CA VAL A 71 3.62 -3.63 24.57
C VAL A 71 2.50 -2.98 23.75
N HIS A 72 1.78 -3.78 22.96
CA HIS A 72 0.90 -3.31 21.89
C HIS A 72 -0.33 -2.61 22.46
N ASN A 73 -0.25 -1.29 22.67
CA ASN A 73 -1.45 -0.42 22.72
C ASN A 73 -1.97 -0.08 21.31
N VAL A 74 -1.58 -0.87 20.31
CA VAL A 74 -2.00 -0.71 18.92
C VAL A 74 -3.22 -1.61 18.71
N PRO A 75 -4.34 -1.10 18.18
CA PRO A 75 -5.51 -1.93 17.92
C PRO A 75 -5.15 -3.09 16.97
N PRO A 76 -5.89 -4.21 16.98
CA PRO A 76 -5.60 -5.35 16.11
C PRO A 76 -5.74 -5.03 14.61
N TYR A 77 -6.46 -3.95 14.27
CA TYR A 77 -6.67 -3.52 12.89
C TYR A 77 -6.84 -1.99 12.77
N TRP A 78 -6.56 -1.49 11.57
CA TRP A 78 -6.85 -0.14 11.10
C TRP A 78 -7.94 -0.18 10.03
N VAL A 79 -8.93 0.71 10.10
CA VAL A 79 -9.90 0.91 9.01
C VAL A 79 -9.45 2.13 8.22
N VAL A 80 -9.03 1.90 6.98
CA VAL A 80 -8.53 2.93 6.06
C VAL A 80 -9.60 4.01 5.87
N ARG A 81 -9.21 5.26 6.04
CA ARG A 81 -10.02 6.44 5.73
C ARG A 81 -9.59 7.00 4.39
N ALA A 82 -10.43 7.86 3.80
CA ALA A 82 -10.07 8.56 2.57
C ALA A 82 -8.75 9.34 2.75
N GLY A 83 -7.79 9.06 1.86
CA GLY A 83 -6.47 9.70 1.86
C GLY A 83 -5.41 9.06 2.77
N ASP A 84 -5.73 8.00 3.52
CA ASP A 84 -4.72 7.27 4.30
C ASP A 84 -3.70 6.58 3.38
N THR A 85 -2.42 6.60 3.79
CA THR A 85 -1.33 5.86 3.15
C THR A 85 -0.59 4.98 4.16
N TYR A 86 0.18 3.98 3.70
CA TYR A 86 1.02 3.19 4.61
C TYR A 86 2.04 4.03 5.38
N ALA A 87 2.54 5.13 4.79
CA ALA A 87 3.43 6.06 5.48
C ALA A 87 2.73 6.72 6.69
N GLN A 88 1.53 7.27 6.48
CA GLN A 88 0.76 7.89 7.55
C GLN A 88 0.30 6.89 8.62
N ILE A 89 -0.06 5.67 8.22
CA ILE A 89 -0.46 4.61 9.14
C ILE A 89 0.76 4.13 9.95
N SER A 90 1.92 3.98 9.31
CA SER A 90 3.20 3.67 9.95
C SER A 90 3.55 4.69 11.03
N GLU A 91 3.45 6.00 10.73
CA GLU A 91 3.71 7.08 11.68
C GLU A 91 2.77 7.03 12.90
N LYS A 92 1.47 6.77 12.67
CA LYS A 92 0.45 6.73 13.73
C LYS A 92 0.55 5.47 14.62
N THR A 93 0.97 4.35 14.05
CA THR A 93 0.97 3.04 14.72
C THR A 93 2.33 2.63 15.25
N GLY A 94 3.41 3.25 14.76
CA GLY A 94 4.79 2.86 15.03
C GLY A 94 5.25 1.59 14.31
N LEU A 95 4.41 1.01 13.45
CA LEU A 95 4.76 -0.14 12.61
C LEU A 95 5.53 0.32 11.39
N THR A 96 6.55 -0.43 10.98
CA THR A 96 7.23 -0.15 9.70
C THR A 96 6.32 -0.50 8.52
N ILE A 97 6.57 0.14 7.37
CA ILE A 97 5.88 -0.20 6.11
C ILE A 97 6.02 -1.69 5.79
N GLY A 98 7.22 -2.26 5.96
CA GLY A 98 7.45 -3.69 5.75
C GLY A 98 6.68 -4.60 6.71
N GLN A 99 6.42 -4.16 7.96
CA GLN A 99 5.52 -4.88 8.86
C GLN A 99 4.07 -4.81 8.39
N LEU A 100 3.60 -3.62 7.96
CA LEU A 100 2.25 -3.47 7.40
C LEU A 100 2.04 -4.34 6.15
N GLU A 101 3.03 -4.42 5.26
CA GLU A 101 3.01 -5.30 4.09
C GLU A 101 3.00 -6.78 4.48
N ALA A 102 3.88 -7.18 5.41
CA ALA A 102 3.95 -8.56 5.89
C ALA A 102 2.64 -9.01 6.57
N PHE A 103 1.96 -8.11 7.28
CA PHE A 103 0.69 -8.43 7.95
C PHE A 103 -0.51 -8.39 6.99
N ASN A 104 -0.34 -7.77 5.81
CA ASN A 104 -1.40 -7.58 4.83
C ASN A 104 -0.96 -7.98 3.41
N PRO A 105 -0.59 -9.25 3.17
CA PRO A 105 -0.05 -9.70 1.89
C PRO A 105 -1.02 -9.54 0.71
N GLN A 106 -2.32 -9.45 0.99
CA GLN A 106 -3.37 -9.22 -0.01
C GLN A 106 -3.68 -7.74 -0.28
N ALA A 107 -3.15 -6.81 0.52
CA ALA A 107 -3.40 -5.39 0.36
C ALA A 107 -2.39 -4.76 -0.61
N ASN A 108 -2.85 -3.84 -1.47
CA ASN A 108 -1.97 -3.04 -2.31
C ASN A 108 -1.62 -1.73 -1.58
N PRO A 109 -0.33 -1.50 -1.20
CA PRO A 109 0.08 -0.29 -0.48
C PRO A 109 -0.19 1.03 -1.23
N GLN A 110 -0.24 0.98 -2.57
CA GLN A 110 -0.44 2.15 -3.43
C GLN A 110 -1.93 2.44 -3.71
N ALA A 111 -2.83 1.53 -3.34
CA ALA A 111 -4.24 1.61 -3.73
C ALA A 111 -5.18 1.23 -2.58
N LEU A 112 -4.96 1.81 -1.40
CA LEU A 112 -5.81 1.59 -0.23
C LEU A 112 -7.22 2.15 -0.47
N GLN A 113 -8.22 1.35 -0.14
CA GLN A 113 -9.63 1.73 -0.31
C GLN A 113 -10.24 2.19 1.02
N PRO A 114 -11.00 3.29 1.07
CA PRO A 114 -11.75 3.65 2.26
C PRO A 114 -12.64 2.49 2.75
N GLY A 115 -12.61 2.21 4.05
CA GLY A 115 -13.30 1.07 4.66
C GLY A 115 -12.51 -0.25 4.63
N GLN A 116 -11.39 -0.32 3.89
CA GLN A 116 -10.50 -1.47 3.93
C GLN A 116 -9.93 -1.67 5.33
N ARG A 117 -9.91 -2.91 5.80
CA ARG A 117 -9.35 -3.28 7.09
C ARG A 117 -7.94 -3.83 6.92
N LEU A 118 -6.97 -3.16 7.53
CA LEU A 118 -5.56 -3.59 7.58
C LEU A 118 -5.26 -4.19 8.94
N ASN A 119 -4.63 -5.36 8.97
CA ASN A 119 -4.11 -5.98 10.17
C ASN A 119 -2.86 -5.23 10.64
N LEU A 120 -2.82 -4.90 11.93
CA LEU A 120 -1.66 -4.27 12.55
C LEU A 120 -0.80 -5.27 13.33
N TRP A 121 -1.27 -6.50 13.46
CA TRP A 121 -0.56 -7.59 14.14
C TRP A 121 -0.32 -8.72 13.15
N GLN A 122 0.80 -9.43 13.28
CA GLN A 122 1.11 -10.60 12.44
C GLN A 122 0.06 -11.71 12.58
N HIS A 123 -0.41 -11.89 13.82
CA HIS A 123 -1.46 -12.84 14.17
C HIS A 123 -2.52 -12.08 14.95
N PRO A 124 -3.45 -11.37 14.29
CA PRO A 124 -4.51 -10.69 15.01
C PRO A 124 -5.32 -11.75 15.76
N PRO A 125 -5.64 -11.54 17.04
CA PRO A 125 -6.50 -12.45 17.78
C PRO A 125 -7.79 -12.60 17.00
N ALA A 126 -8.27 -13.84 16.91
CA ALA A 126 -9.53 -14.14 16.26
C ALA A 126 -10.61 -13.18 16.81
N PRO A 127 -11.53 -12.69 15.96
CA PRO A 127 -12.68 -11.96 16.44
C PRO A 127 -13.31 -12.74 17.59
N ARG A 128 -13.56 -12.08 18.72
CA ARG A 128 -14.30 -12.73 19.80
C ARG A 128 -15.60 -13.25 19.19
N PRO A 129 -16.00 -14.50 19.48
CA PRO A 129 -17.27 -15.01 19.00
C PRO A 129 -18.36 -14.03 19.44
N LYS A 130 -19.23 -13.66 18.50
CA LYS A 130 -20.37 -12.81 18.82
C LYS A 130 -21.13 -13.48 19.97
N PRO A 131 -21.48 -12.76 21.05
CA PRO A 131 -22.32 -13.33 22.09
C PRO A 131 -23.57 -13.94 21.44
N PRO A 132 -24.04 -15.11 21.92
CA PRO A 132 -25.22 -15.70 21.36
C PRO A 132 -26.37 -14.70 21.45
N GLY A 133 -27.16 -14.60 20.37
CA GLY A 133 -28.32 -13.70 20.30
C GLY A 133 -29.31 -13.94 21.45
N PRO A 134 -30.34 -13.10 21.64
CA PRO A 134 -31.26 -13.27 22.76
C PRO A 134 -31.92 -14.66 22.78
N MET A 135 -32.19 -15.18 23.99
CA MET A 135 -32.90 -16.47 24.15
C MET A 135 -34.39 -16.33 23.78
N PHE A 136 -34.95 -15.14 24.02
CA PHE A 136 -36.34 -14.82 23.76
C PHE A 136 -36.49 -13.45 23.11
N TRP A 137 -37.50 -13.29 22.27
CA TRP A 137 -38.00 -12.01 21.79
C TRP A 137 -39.30 -11.66 22.50
N THR A 138 -39.47 -10.40 22.89
CA THR A 138 -40.77 -9.89 23.38
C THR A 138 -41.48 -9.21 22.23
N VAL A 139 -42.61 -9.78 21.82
CA VAL A 139 -43.41 -9.33 20.68
C VAL A 139 -43.85 -7.88 20.90
N ARG A 140 -43.70 -7.05 19.88
CA ARG A 140 -44.22 -5.68 19.86
C ARG A 140 -45.42 -5.60 18.93
N SER A 141 -46.19 -4.52 19.05
CA SER A 141 -47.30 -4.25 18.12
C SER A 141 -46.79 -4.26 16.67
N GLY A 142 -47.39 -5.09 15.83
CA GLY A 142 -47.02 -5.26 14.42
C GLY A 142 -45.87 -6.24 14.15
N ASP A 143 -45.32 -6.91 15.16
CA ASP A 143 -44.41 -8.04 14.92
C ASP A 143 -45.20 -9.27 14.42
N SER A 144 -44.55 -10.05 13.54
CA SER A 144 -44.96 -11.40 13.16
C SER A 144 -43.77 -12.33 13.31
N LEU A 145 -43.98 -13.65 13.34
CA LEU A 145 -42.87 -14.61 13.42
C LEU A 145 -41.86 -14.42 12.26
N GLY A 146 -42.35 -14.11 11.06
CA GLY A 146 -41.52 -13.78 9.90
C GLY A 146 -40.68 -12.51 10.11
N LEU A 147 -41.30 -11.42 10.58
CA LEU A 147 -40.56 -10.19 10.87
C LEU A 147 -39.52 -10.36 12.00
N ILE A 148 -39.82 -11.21 12.98
CA ILE A 148 -38.88 -11.56 14.05
C ILE A 148 -37.72 -12.38 13.47
N ALA A 149 -38.00 -13.34 12.58
CA ALA A 149 -36.98 -14.11 11.87
C ALA A 149 -36.02 -13.19 11.10
N ASP A 150 -36.55 -12.25 10.32
CA ASP A 150 -35.76 -11.30 9.54
C ASP A 150 -34.89 -10.40 10.43
N LYS A 151 -35.46 -9.87 11.52
CA LYS A 151 -34.73 -9.00 12.47
C LYS A 151 -33.63 -9.73 13.23
N THR A 152 -33.85 -11.01 13.55
CA THR A 152 -32.91 -11.80 14.36
C THR A 152 -31.92 -12.61 13.53
N GLY A 153 -32.19 -12.79 12.24
CA GLY A 153 -31.45 -13.69 11.35
C GLY A 153 -31.65 -15.17 11.66
N ILE A 154 -32.66 -15.52 12.47
CA ILE A 154 -32.98 -16.90 12.83
C ILE A 154 -34.04 -17.40 11.85
N ASN A 155 -33.84 -18.62 11.32
CA ASN A 155 -34.76 -19.21 10.35
C ASN A 155 -36.18 -19.33 10.94
N LEU A 156 -37.19 -18.90 10.18
CA LEU A 156 -38.60 -18.92 10.60
C LEU A 156 -39.04 -20.31 11.08
N ALA A 157 -38.71 -21.38 10.34
CA ALA A 157 -39.07 -22.74 10.73
C ALA A 157 -38.43 -23.17 12.06
N THR A 158 -37.24 -22.64 12.38
CA THR A 158 -36.62 -22.84 13.70
C THR A 158 -37.42 -22.16 14.79
N ILE A 159 -37.89 -20.93 14.55
CA ILE A 159 -38.74 -20.20 15.51
C ILE A 159 -40.06 -20.95 15.71
N GLU A 160 -40.72 -21.39 14.64
CA GLU A 160 -41.98 -22.14 14.72
C GLU A 160 -41.81 -23.47 15.48
N GLN A 161 -40.74 -24.21 15.19
CA GLN A 161 -40.43 -25.47 15.89
C GLN A 161 -40.19 -25.26 17.39
N LEU A 162 -39.56 -24.15 17.78
CA LEU A 162 -39.32 -23.81 19.19
C LEU A 162 -40.57 -23.30 19.91
N ASN A 163 -41.59 -22.86 19.16
CA ASN A 163 -42.81 -22.27 19.67
C ASN A 163 -44.06 -22.91 19.04
N PRO A 164 -44.29 -24.23 19.19
CA PRO A 164 -45.38 -24.94 18.51
C PRO A 164 -46.78 -24.49 18.93
N ARG A 165 -46.89 -23.71 20.02
CA ARG A 165 -48.14 -23.11 20.48
C ARG A 165 -48.42 -21.73 19.89
N LEU A 166 -47.41 -21.10 19.29
CA LEU A 166 -47.52 -19.78 18.68
C LEU A 166 -47.71 -19.93 17.19
N THR A 167 -48.74 -19.29 16.65
CA THR A 167 -48.92 -19.15 15.21
C THR A 167 -48.86 -17.66 14.85
N SER A 168 -48.57 -17.36 13.58
CA SER A 168 -48.59 -15.97 13.09
C SER A 168 -49.92 -15.26 13.32
N ALA A 169 -51.03 -16.01 13.47
CA ALA A 169 -52.36 -15.49 13.74
C ALA A 169 -52.65 -15.24 15.23
N THR A 170 -51.92 -15.90 16.14
CA THR A 170 -52.19 -15.84 17.59
C THR A 170 -51.18 -14.98 18.36
N LEU A 171 -50.19 -14.42 17.68
CA LEU A 171 -49.08 -13.69 18.30
C LEU A 171 -49.56 -12.35 18.88
N GLN A 172 -49.39 -12.15 20.19
CA GLN A 172 -49.82 -10.92 20.87
C GLN A 172 -48.65 -10.06 21.36
N PRO A 173 -48.76 -8.72 21.37
CA PRO A 173 -47.78 -7.85 22.00
C PRO A 173 -47.53 -8.21 23.47
N GLY A 174 -46.27 -8.26 23.89
CA GLY A 174 -45.84 -8.69 25.22
C GLY A 174 -45.56 -10.19 25.34
N GLU A 175 -45.97 -11.00 24.36
CA GLU A 175 -45.70 -12.43 24.36
C GLU A 175 -44.21 -12.73 24.12
N ARG A 176 -43.73 -13.85 24.68
CA ARG A 176 -42.32 -14.26 24.60
C ARG A 176 -42.14 -15.37 23.58
N VAL A 177 -41.46 -15.04 22.48
CA VAL A 177 -41.06 -16.00 21.44
C VAL A 177 -39.69 -16.56 21.77
N ARG A 178 -39.55 -17.86 21.91
CA ARG A 178 -38.25 -18.55 22.10
C ARG A 178 -37.48 -18.58 20.79
N LEU A 179 -36.22 -18.18 20.82
CA LEU A 179 -35.40 -18.04 19.60
C LEU A 179 -34.35 -19.15 19.44
N ARG A 180 -33.98 -19.84 20.54
CA ARG A 180 -33.00 -20.93 20.53
C ARG A 180 -33.26 -21.96 21.63
N ARG A 181 -32.65 -23.15 21.48
CA ARG A 181 -32.73 -24.23 22.47
C ARG A 181 -31.99 -23.89 23.75
#